data_AF-A0A949N7C6-F1
#
_entry.id   AF-A0A949N7C6-F1
#
_cell.length_a   1.000
_cell.length_b   1.000
_cell.length_c   1.000
_cell.angle_alpha   90.00
_cell.angle_beta   90.00
_cell.angle_gamma   90.00
#
_symmetry.space_group_name_H-M   'P 1'
#
loop_
_entity.id
_entity.type
_entity.pdbx_description
1 polymer ?
#
loop_
_entity_poly.entity_id
_entity_poly.type
_entity_poly.pdbx_seq_one_letter_code
_entity_poly.pdbx_strand_id
1 'polypeptide(L)'
;MSSWVTDWSTQAACRTTDPDELFVQGAAQNRAKAVCTGCPVRTECLADALDNRVEFGVWGGMTERERRALLRRRPTVTSWRRLLETARAEYEGYAVPFEEVCAAEDVPRVAASAR
;
A
#
# COMPACT_ATOMS: atom_id res chain seq x y z
N MET A 1 17.73 -8.22 -1.59
CA MET A 1 17.94 -6.92 -0.91
C MET A 1 16.57 -6.34 -0.67
N SER A 2 16.25 -5.92 0.57
CA SER A 2 14.94 -5.35 0.90
C SER A 2 14.74 -4.04 0.12
N SER A 3 13.65 -3.93 -0.65
CA SER A 3 13.31 -2.74 -1.43
C SER A 3 12.58 -1.67 -0.60
N TRP A 4 12.59 -1.79 0.74
CA TRP A 4 11.86 -0.91 1.64
C TRP A 4 12.50 0.48 1.81
N VAL A 5 11.71 1.54 1.64
CA VAL A 5 12.15 2.92 1.89
C VAL A 5 11.96 3.28 3.37
N THR A 6 13.06 3.34 4.13
CA THR A 6 13.00 3.68 5.56
C THR A 6 12.52 5.11 5.81
N ASP A 7 13.01 6.08 5.04
CA ASP A 7 12.62 7.49 5.14
C ASP A 7 11.51 7.83 4.14
N TRP A 8 10.42 7.09 4.22
CA TRP A 8 9.34 7.17 3.23
C TRP A 8 8.66 8.54 3.22
N SER A 9 8.57 9.21 4.38
CA SER A 9 7.84 10.46 4.53
C SER A 9 8.45 11.61 3.73
N THR A 10 9.77 11.63 3.52
CA THR A 10 10.45 12.65 2.72
C THR A 10 10.23 12.48 1.22
N GLN A 11 9.82 11.29 0.78
CA GLN A 11 9.54 10.96 -0.63
C GLN A 11 8.04 10.93 -0.95
N ALA A 12 7.19 11.25 0.03
CA ALA A 12 5.74 11.26 -0.15
C ALA A 12 5.30 12.38 -1.10
N ALA A 13 4.51 12.03 -2.12
CA ALA A 13 4.00 12.98 -3.10
C ALA A 13 3.10 14.07 -2.45
N CYS A 14 2.39 13.75 -1.38
CA CYS A 14 1.54 14.70 -0.66
C CYS A 14 2.32 15.71 0.20
N ARG A 15 3.64 15.58 0.33
CA ARG A 15 4.46 16.47 1.18
C ARG A 15 4.43 17.93 0.74
N THR A 16 4.18 18.20 -0.55
CA THR A 16 4.11 19.56 -1.10
C THR A 16 2.69 20.14 -1.11
N THR A 17 1.70 19.39 -0.63
CA THR A 17 0.30 19.82 -0.54
C THR A 17 0.01 20.33 0.88
N ASP A 18 -1.07 21.08 1.04
CA ASP A 18 -1.58 21.47 2.35
C ASP A 18 -1.91 20.21 3.19
N PRO A 19 -1.33 20.06 4.41
CA PRO A 19 -1.62 18.94 5.29
C PRO A 19 -3.11 18.75 5.57
N ASP A 20 -3.89 19.83 5.68
CA ASP A 20 -5.31 19.78 6.04
C ASP A 20 -6.14 19.05 4.97
N GLU A 21 -5.68 19.03 3.72
CA GLU A 21 -6.33 18.27 2.64
C GLU A 21 -6.33 16.75 2.89
N LEU A 22 -5.39 16.24 3.70
CA LEU A 22 -5.31 14.82 4.04
C LEU A 22 -6.25 14.43 5.18
N PHE A 23 -6.73 15.39 5.98
CA PHE A 23 -7.54 15.16 7.19
C PHE A 23 -9.04 15.48 7.00
N VAL A 24 -9.50 15.57 5.75
CA VAL A 24 -10.90 15.82 5.39
C VAL A 24 -11.82 14.62 5.65
N GLN A 25 -13.15 14.88 5.64
CA GLN A 25 -14.19 13.87 5.83
C GLN A 25 -15.11 13.69 4.61
N GLY A 26 -15.84 12.58 4.58
CA GLY A 26 -16.86 12.31 3.57
C GLY A 26 -16.30 12.27 2.14
N ALA A 27 -17.05 12.83 1.19
CA ALA A 27 -16.68 12.81 -0.23
C ALA A 27 -15.36 13.55 -0.53
N ALA A 28 -14.94 14.50 0.32
CA ALA A 28 -13.68 15.21 0.14
C ALA A 28 -12.45 14.28 0.24
N GLN A 29 -12.58 13.14 0.93
CA GLN A 29 -11.50 12.13 1.02
C GLN A 29 -11.12 11.55 -0.35
N ASN A 30 -12.01 11.62 -1.35
CA ASN A 30 -11.69 11.18 -2.71
C ASN A 30 -10.56 12.01 -3.34
N ARG A 31 -10.50 13.31 -3.04
CA ARG A 31 -9.42 14.19 -3.51
C ARG A 31 -8.09 13.82 -2.85
N ALA A 32 -8.09 13.63 -1.54
CA ALA A 32 -6.91 13.17 -0.80
C ALA A 32 -6.41 11.79 -1.29
N LYS A 33 -7.33 10.86 -1.56
CA LYS A 33 -6.98 9.55 -2.15
C LYS A 33 -6.35 9.68 -3.54
N ALA A 34 -6.80 10.65 -4.34
CA ALA A 34 -6.24 10.88 -5.67
C ALA A 34 -4.75 11.28 -5.61
N VAL A 35 -4.35 12.08 -4.62
CA VAL A 35 -2.93 12.45 -4.38
C VAL A 35 -2.06 11.22 -4.10
N CYS A 36 -2.62 10.19 -3.46
CA CYS A 36 -1.90 8.95 -3.21
C CYS A 36 -1.69 8.09 -4.47
N THR A 37 -2.40 8.38 -5.57
CA THR A 37 -2.26 7.63 -6.84
C THR A 37 -0.89 7.90 -7.44
N GLY A 38 -0.12 6.84 -7.70
CA GLY A 38 1.24 6.98 -8.24
C GLY A 38 2.30 7.44 -7.24
N CYS A 39 1.95 7.63 -5.96
CA CYS A 39 2.94 7.95 -4.92
C CYS A 39 3.92 6.78 -4.75
N PRO A 40 5.24 6.99 -4.87
CA PRO A 40 6.23 5.91 -4.88
C PRO A 40 6.34 5.17 -3.54
N VAL A 41 5.96 5.84 -2.45
CA VAL A 41 6.04 5.34 -1.07
C VAL A 41 4.68 4.99 -0.48
N ARG A 42 3.68 4.75 -1.34
CA ARG A 42 2.30 4.49 -0.91
C ARG A 42 2.20 3.27 0.01
N THR A 43 3.00 2.23 -0.25
CA THR A 43 3.01 0.98 0.51
C THR A 43 3.59 1.18 1.90
N GLU A 44 4.70 1.90 2.00
CA GLU A 44 5.38 2.25 3.25
C GLU A 44 4.48 3.12 4.13
N CYS A 45 3.88 4.15 3.54
CA CYS A 45 2.92 5.02 4.21
C CYS A 45 1.71 4.24 4.76
N LEU A 46 1.16 3.30 3.98
CA LEU A 46 0.03 2.49 4.42
C LEU A 46 0.42 1.54 5.56
N ALA A 47 1.57 0.88 5.45
CA ALA A 47 2.06 -0.04 6.46
C ALA A 47 2.24 0.67 7.80
N ASP A 48 2.87 1.84 7.79
CA ASP A 48 3.10 2.64 8.99
C ASP A 48 1.77 3.06 9.64
N ALA A 49 0.78 3.48 8.84
CA ALA A 49 -0.54 3.83 9.35
C ALA A 49 -1.30 2.64 9.97
N LEU A 50 -1.12 1.43 9.43
CA LEU A 50 -1.77 0.21 9.92
C LEU A 50 -1.08 -0.33 11.19
N ASP A 51 0.25 -0.35 11.20
CA ASP A 51 1.06 -0.79 12.35
C ASP A 51 0.85 0.15 13.55
N ASN A 52 0.85 1.47 13.33
CA ASN A 52 0.61 2.46 14.38
C ASN A 52 -0.88 2.71 14.69
N ARG A 53 -1.79 2.04 13.98
CA ARG A 53 -3.25 2.22 14.11
C ARG A 53 -3.70 3.68 14.05
N VAL A 54 -3.11 4.45 13.13
CA VAL A 54 -3.41 5.88 12.99
C VAL A 54 -4.90 6.09 12.75
N GLU A 55 -5.51 6.97 13.54
CA GLU A 55 -6.95 7.10 13.60
C GLU A 55 -7.54 8.02 12.52
N PHE A 56 -6.82 9.07 12.11
CA PHE A 56 -7.39 10.09 11.23
C PHE A 56 -6.70 10.19 9.88
N GLY A 57 -7.37 10.85 8.94
CA GLY A 57 -6.84 11.19 7.62
C GLY A 57 -6.70 10.03 6.63
N VAL A 58 -6.27 10.39 5.42
CA VAL A 58 -6.00 9.47 4.32
C VAL A 58 -4.52 9.09 4.31
N TRP A 59 -4.24 7.79 4.39
CA TRP A 59 -2.89 7.23 4.44
C TRP A 59 -2.75 6.15 3.40
N GLY A 60 -1.73 6.21 2.55
CA GLY A 60 -1.50 5.24 1.49
C GLY A 60 -2.69 5.02 0.53
N GLY A 61 -3.53 6.05 0.37
CA GLY A 61 -4.77 5.99 -0.42
C GLY A 61 -5.94 5.28 0.28
N MET A 62 -5.87 5.05 1.59
CA MET A 62 -6.95 4.49 2.40
C MET A 62 -7.44 5.49 3.46
N THR A 63 -8.75 5.63 3.56
CA THR A 63 -9.45 6.33 4.64
C THR A 63 -9.33 5.55 5.95
N GLU A 64 -9.53 6.24 7.07
CA GLU A 64 -9.70 5.65 8.41
C GLU A 64 -10.66 4.44 8.40
N ARG A 65 -11.84 4.61 7.79
CA ARG A 65 -12.87 3.57 7.75
C ARG A 65 -12.40 2.32 7.00
N GLU A 66 -11.72 2.50 5.87
CA GLU A 66 -11.14 1.41 5.09
C GLU A 66 -10.02 0.71 5.86
N ARG A 67 -9.12 1.45 6.51
CA ARG A 67 -8.04 0.88 7.35
C ARG A 67 -8.61 0.07 8.51
N ARG A 68 -9.60 0.60 9.24
CA ARG A 68 -10.28 -0.14 10.32
C ARG A 68 -10.97 -1.40 9.81
N ALA A 69 -11.60 -1.36 8.63
CA ALA A 69 -12.20 -2.55 8.02
C ALA A 69 -11.14 -3.60 7.68
N LEU A 70 -9.97 -3.18 7.18
CA LEU A 70 -8.85 -4.07 6.89
C LEU A 70 -8.29 -4.72 8.16
N LEU A 71 -8.05 -3.95 9.22
CA LEU A 71 -7.58 -4.45 10.51
C LEU A 71 -8.54 -5.49 11.10
N ARG A 72 -9.85 -5.28 11.01
CA ARG A 72 -10.87 -6.26 11.45
C ARG A 72 -10.86 -7.55 10.63
N ARG A 73 -10.57 -7.47 9.33
CA ARG A 73 -10.51 -8.63 8.44
C ARG A 73 -9.23 -9.46 8.64
N ARG A 74 -8.17 -8.87 9.18
CA ARG A 74 -6.86 -9.51 9.37
C ARG A 74 -6.35 -9.32 10.82
N PRO A 75 -7.04 -9.90 11.82
CA PRO A 75 -6.67 -9.71 13.23
C PRO A 75 -5.34 -10.38 13.62
N THR A 76 -4.85 -11.33 12.82
CA THR A 76 -3.63 -12.10 13.10
C THR A 76 -2.35 -11.45 12.57
N VAL A 77 -2.46 -10.38 11.78
CA VAL A 77 -1.29 -9.69 11.23
C VAL A 77 -0.65 -8.82 12.30
N THR A 78 0.59 -9.14 12.66
CA THR A 78 1.36 -8.43 13.70
C THR A 78 2.33 -7.39 13.14
N SER A 79 2.69 -7.48 11.86
CA SER A 79 3.51 -6.48 11.16
C SER A 79 3.02 -6.31 9.73
N TRP A 80 2.40 -5.17 9.48
CA TRP A 80 1.94 -4.76 8.16
C TRP A 80 3.10 -4.40 7.25
N ARG A 81 4.19 -3.82 7.79
CA ARG A 81 5.45 -3.65 7.05
C ARG A 81 5.88 -4.97 6.41
N ARG A 82 6.09 -6.02 7.20
CA ARG A 82 6.58 -7.30 6.69
C ARG A 82 5.64 -7.90 5.64
N LEU A 83 4.34 -7.88 5.92
CA LEU A 83 3.34 -8.45 5.01
C LEU A 83 3.34 -7.70 3.66
N LEU A 84 3.33 -6.38 3.69
CA LEU A 84 3.25 -5.56 2.48
C LEU A 84 4.58 -5.53 1.71
N GLU A 85 5.71 -5.61 2.39
CA GLU A 85 7.02 -5.78 1.78
C GLU A 85 7.13 -7.10 1.01
N THR A 86 6.71 -8.21 1.61
CA THR A 86 6.67 -9.51 0.92
C THR A 86 5.76 -9.46 -0.31
N ALA A 87 4.55 -8.93 -0.17
CA ALA A 87 3.61 -8.82 -1.29
C ALA A 87 4.16 -7.94 -2.44
N ARG A 88 4.88 -6.85 -2.11
CA ARG A 88 5.54 -5.99 -3.09
C ARG A 88 6.66 -6.73 -3.82
N ALA A 89 7.54 -7.42 -3.09
CA ALA A 89 8.64 -8.16 -3.68
C ALA A 89 8.15 -9.31 -4.59
N GLU A 90 7.09 -10.02 -4.20
CA GLU A 90 6.45 -11.04 -5.03
C GLU A 90 5.89 -10.44 -6.33
N TYR A 91 5.24 -9.27 -6.24
CA TYR A 91 4.71 -8.59 -7.42
C TYR A 91 5.81 -8.04 -8.34
N GLU A 92 6.84 -7.40 -7.78
CA GLU A 92 8.01 -6.93 -8.53
C GLU A 92 8.78 -8.09 -9.18
N GLY A 93 8.88 -9.25 -8.50
CA GLY A 93 9.45 -10.47 -9.05
C GLY A 93 8.61 -11.10 -10.19
N TYR A 94 7.31 -10.82 -10.24
CA TYR A 94 6.44 -11.18 -11.36
C TYR A 94 6.46 -10.13 -12.50
N ALA A 95 6.97 -8.93 -12.23
CA ALA A 95 7.12 -7.84 -13.20
C ALA A 95 8.43 -7.93 -14.01
N VAL A 96 8.85 -9.14 -14.37
CA VAL A 96 10.00 -9.39 -15.26
C VAL A 96 9.69 -8.97 -16.70
N PRO A 97 10.66 -8.43 -17.47
CA PRO A 97 10.49 -8.14 -18.89
C PRO A 97 10.15 -9.41 -19.67
N PHE A 98 9.25 -9.29 -20.65
CA PHE A 98 8.77 -10.40 -21.50
C PHE A 98 9.88 -11.24 -22.16
N GLU A 99 11.09 -10.67 -22.34
CA GLU A 99 12.23 -11.35 -22.96
C GLU A 99 12.78 -12.52 -22.13
N GLU A 100 12.57 -12.53 -20.81
CA GLU A 100 13.06 -13.58 -19.90
C GLU A 100 12.01 -14.69 -19.63
N VAL A 101 10.76 -14.50 -20.08
CA VAL A 101 9.63 -15.38 -19.80
C VAL A 101 9.69 -16.71 -20.58
N CYS A 102 10.43 -16.79 -21.69
CA CYS A 102 10.52 -18.02 -22.49
C CYS A 102 11.34 -19.16 -21.84
N ALA A 103 12.00 -18.95 -20.69
CA ALA A 103 12.95 -19.91 -20.12
C ALA A 103 12.50 -20.64 -18.85
N ALA A 104 11.37 -20.28 -18.23
CA ALA A 104 10.93 -20.87 -16.97
C ALA A 104 9.46 -21.31 -17.02
N GLU A 105 9.22 -22.57 -17.39
CA GLU A 105 7.94 -23.24 -17.15
C GLU A 105 7.83 -23.58 -15.65
N ASP A 106 7.14 -22.72 -14.87
CA ASP A 106 6.27 -23.09 -13.73
C ASP A 106 5.89 -21.82 -12.93
N VAL A 107 4.94 -21.04 -13.45
CA VAL A 107 4.26 -20.00 -12.66
C VAL A 107 3.03 -20.64 -12.00
N PRO A 108 2.96 -20.74 -10.66
CA PRO A 108 1.78 -21.28 -10.01
C PRO A 108 0.62 -20.29 -10.16
N ARG A 109 -0.38 -20.71 -10.94
CA ARG A 109 -1.64 -20.00 -11.16
C ARG A 109 -2.32 -19.72 -9.81
N VAL A 110 -2.31 -18.47 -9.35
CA VAL A 110 -3.17 -18.03 -8.24
C VAL A 110 -4.61 -18.25 -8.68
N ALA A 111 -5.23 -19.30 -8.14
CA ALA A 111 -6.61 -19.62 -8.42
C ALA A 111 -7.50 -18.48 -7.90
N ALA A 112 -8.06 -17.71 -8.82
CA ALA A 112 -9.18 -16.84 -8.52
C ALA A 112 -10.38 -17.72 -8.13
N SER A 113 -10.63 -17.85 -6.82
CA SER A 113 -11.85 -18.47 -6.32
C SER A 113 -13.04 -17.55 -6.60
N ALA A 114 -13.77 -17.83 -7.67
CA ALA A 114 -15.13 -17.34 -7.88
C ALA A 114 -16.12 -18.21 -7.09
N ARG A 115 -17.09 -17.56 -6.44
CA ARG A 115 -18.35 -18.18 -6.03
C ARG A 115 -19.41 -17.88 -7.08
#